data_AF-A0A117PTA8-F1
#
_entry.id   AF-A0A117PTA8-F1
#
_cell.length_a   1.000
_cell.length_b   1.000
_cell.length_c   1.000
_cell.angle_alpha   90.00
_cell.angle_beta   90.00
_cell.angle_gamma   90.00
#
_symmetry.space_group_name_H-M   'P 1'
#
loop_
_entity.id
_entity.type
_entity.pdbx_description
1 polymer ?
#
loop_
_entity_poly.entity_id
_entity_poly.type
_entity_poly.pdbx_seq_one_letter_code
_entity_poly.pdbx_strand_id
1 'polypeptide(L)'
;MRDLTELTAVQLVEGYRKGEFSPVEATRATLDRAERIQPEVNAFVRLTGEEALAQARASADRWRRGEPCGAVDGVPVTVKDILLMRGAPTLKGSRTISETGTWDEDAPSVARLREQGAVFLGKTTTPEFGWKGVTDSPLSGVTRNPHDPTRTAGGSSGGAAAAVALGAGPLALGTDGGGSVRIPAAFCGIFALKPTYGRVPLYPASAFGTLAHVGPMTRDAADAALLLDVIGAPDSRDWSALGPAAGPCTATLSGGVRGLRVAYSPSLGGQVAVQPAVAAAVRRAVERLAGLGAYVTETDPDLTDPVDAFHTLWFSGAARVTQHLGPHQREALDPGLREICGLGARMSALDYLAAVDVRMELGRRMGRFHDSYDLLVTPALPITAFEAGTEVPKGSGQHRWTGWTPFTYPFNMTQQPAASVPVGVDADGLPVGLQIVAARHRDDLVLRAAHALYEAEAAGIRLPAAAYAR
;
A
#
# COMPACT_ATOMS: atom_id res chain seq x y z
N MET A 1 12.45 -26.91 12.20
CA MET A 1 12.22 -26.44 10.82
C MET A 1 12.06 -24.94 10.86
N ARG A 2 12.62 -24.22 9.88
CA ARG A 2 12.46 -22.76 9.71
C ARG A 2 10.98 -22.45 9.41
N ASP A 3 10.38 -21.46 10.06
CA ASP A 3 9.01 -21.03 9.72
C ASP A 3 9.05 -20.29 8.37
N LEU A 4 8.52 -20.93 7.31
CA LEU A 4 8.53 -20.36 5.96
C LEU A 4 7.67 -19.10 5.84
N THR A 5 6.74 -18.87 6.76
CA THR A 5 5.86 -17.69 6.76
C THR A 5 6.59 -16.40 7.16
N GLU A 6 7.77 -16.52 7.78
CA GLU A 6 8.63 -15.40 8.19
C GLU A 6 9.62 -14.97 7.08
N LEU A 7 9.81 -15.78 6.05
CA LEU A 7 10.82 -15.54 5.00
C LEU A 7 10.39 -14.48 3.98
N THR A 8 11.28 -13.56 3.65
CA THR A 8 11.04 -12.58 2.57
C THR A 8 10.92 -13.28 1.22
N ALA A 9 10.31 -12.64 0.22
CA ALA A 9 10.22 -13.19 -1.13
C ALA A 9 11.61 -13.47 -1.73
N VAL A 10 12.57 -12.57 -1.50
CA VAL A 10 13.98 -12.79 -1.89
C VAL A 10 14.55 -14.06 -1.24
N GLN A 11 14.29 -14.28 0.05
CA GLN A 11 14.74 -15.48 0.77
C GLN A 11 14.04 -16.74 0.29
N LEU A 12 12.74 -16.68 -0.04
CA LEU A 12 12.00 -17.82 -0.60
C LEU A 12 12.59 -18.24 -1.95
N VAL A 13 12.79 -17.29 -2.87
CA VAL A 13 13.37 -17.56 -4.19
C VAL A 13 14.77 -18.17 -4.07
N GLU A 14 15.58 -17.68 -3.14
CA GLU A 14 16.91 -18.25 -2.89
C GLU A 14 16.85 -19.66 -2.30
N GLY A 15 15.91 -19.93 -1.39
CA GLY A 15 15.68 -21.27 -0.85
C GLY A 15 15.20 -22.27 -1.91
N TYR A 16 14.32 -21.84 -2.82
CA TYR A 16 13.88 -22.65 -3.96
C TYR A 16 15.04 -22.98 -4.90
N ARG A 17 15.89 -21.99 -5.21
CA ARG A 17 17.08 -22.15 -6.04
C ARG A 17 18.06 -23.18 -5.46
N LYS A 18 18.22 -23.19 -4.14
CA LYS A 18 19.09 -24.12 -3.42
C LYS A 18 18.45 -25.50 -3.18
N GLY A 19 17.15 -25.63 -3.42
CA GLY A 19 16.40 -26.85 -3.10
C GLY A 19 16.25 -27.11 -1.59
N GLU A 20 16.32 -26.06 -0.76
CA GLU A 20 16.18 -26.17 0.71
C GLU A 20 14.73 -26.50 1.11
N PHE A 21 13.78 -25.96 0.36
CA PHE A 21 12.34 -26.19 0.44
C PHE A 21 11.71 -25.85 -0.92
N SER A 22 10.46 -26.24 -1.13
CA SER A 22 9.73 -26.07 -2.38
C SER A 22 8.70 -24.93 -2.34
N PRO A 23 8.31 -24.39 -3.51
CA PRO A 23 7.16 -23.49 -3.63
C PRO A 23 5.86 -24.06 -3.02
N VAL A 24 5.69 -25.40 -3.04
CA VAL A 24 4.53 -26.08 -2.46
C VAL A 24 4.54 -25.97 -0.94
N GLU A 25 5.69 -26.20 -0.29
CA GLU A 25 5.82 -26.08 1.16
C GLU A 25 5.58 -24.65 1.64
N ALA A 26 6.17 -23.66 0.95
CA ALA A 26 5.96 -22.26 1.27
C ALA A 26 4.49 -21.84 1.06
N THR A 27 3.88 -22.23 -0.07
CA THR A 27 2.47 -21.92 -0.35
C THR A 27 1.54 -22.53 0.70
N ARG A 28 1.74 -23.80 1.05
CA ARG A 28 0.95 -24.46 2.10
C ARG A 28 1.08 -23.74 3.44
N ALA A 29 2.31 -23.43 3.86
CA ALA A 29 2.54 -22.70 5.11
C ALA A 29 1.82 -21.33 5.12
N THR A 30 1.82 -20.60 4.00
CA THR A 30 1.12 -19.32 3.90
C THR A 30 -0.40 -19.44 3.82
N LEU A 31 -0.96 -20.49 3.19
CA LEU A 31 -2.40 -20.78 3.21
C LEU A 31 -2.88 -21.15 4.61
N ASP A 32 -2.16 -22.06 5.28
CA ASP A 32 -2.46 -22.47 6.66
C ASP A 32 -2.42 -21.26 7.61
N ARG A 33 -1.49 -20.32 7.37
CA ARG A 33 -1.43 -19.05 8.10
C ARG A 33 -2.63 -18.16 7.77
N ALA A 34 -2.97 -18.01 6.49
CA ALA A 34 -4.10 -17.20 6.04
C ALA A 34 -5.43 -17.66 6.65
N GLU A 35 -5.69 -18.97 6.66
CA GLU A 35 -6.88 -19.56 7.26
C GLU A 35 -6.95 -19.32 8.77
N ARG A 36 -5.82 -19.47 9.47
CA ARG A 36 -5.73 -19.27 10.92
C ARG A 36 -6.04 -17.83 11.34
N ILE A 37 -5.52 -16.85 10.61
CA ILE A 37 -5.68 -15.43 10.98
C ILE A 37 -7.02 -14.86 10.53
N GLN A 38 -7.68 -15.49 9.55
CA GLN A 38 -8.91 -14.98 8.97
C GLN A 38 -10.02 -14.67 9.99
N PRO A 39 -10.37 -15.55 10.96
CA PRO A 39 -11.39 -15.23 11.97
C PRO A 39 -11.00 -14.07 12.89
N GLU A 40 -9.71 -13.79 13.05
CA GLU A 40 -9.17 -12.78 13.97
C GLU A 40 -9.12 -11.40 13.32
N VAL A 41 -8.58 -11.31 12.10
CA VAL A 41 -8.33 -10.04 11.43
C VAL A 41 -9.17 -9.79 10.19
N ASN A 42 -9.84 -10.82 9.64
CA ASN A 42 -10.69 -10.72 8.46
C ASN A 42 -9.96 -10.02 7.28
N ALA A 43 -8.81 -10.59 6.88
CA ALA A 43 -7.91 -10.02 5.89
C ALA A 43 -8.28 -10.37 4.44
N PHE A 44 -8.97 -11.49 4.23
CA PHE A 44 -9.29 -12.04 2.92
C PHE A 44 -10.79 -11.97 2.62
N VAL A 45 -11.15 -11.61 1.38
CA VAL A 45 -12.50 -11.84 0.84
C VAL A 45 -12.59 -13.20 0.16
N ARG A 46 -11.46 -13.72 -0.33
CA ARG A 46 -11.37 -15.04 -0.95
C ARG A 46 -9.96 -15.60 -0.81
N LEU A 47 -9.86 -16.88 -0.42
CA LEU A 47 -8.65 -17.69 -0.57
C LEU A 47 -8.81 -18.62 -1.78
N THR A 48 -7.71 -18.95 -2.44
CA THR A 48 -7.68 -19.80 -3.66
C THR A 48 -7.24 -21.24 -3.40
N GLY A 49 -6.85 -21.59 -2.17
CA GLY A 49 -6.63 -22.97 -1.71
C GLY A 49 -5.91 -23.89 -2.71
N GLU A 50 -6.65 -24.85 -3.28
CA GLU A 50 -6.12 -25.81 -4.26
C GLU A 50 -5.62 -25.16 -5.56
N GLU A 51 -6.20 -24.05 -6.01
CA GLU A 51 -5.69 -23.33 -7.18
C GLU A 51 -4.29 -22.75 -6.92
N ALA A 52 -4.04 -22.24 -5.72
CA ALA A 52 -2.70 -21.80 -5.30
C ALA A 52 -1.72 -22.98 -5.21
N LEU A 53 -2.15 -24.11 -4.64
CA LEU A 53 -1.31 -25.32 -4.58
C LEU A 53 -1.00 -25.89 -5.96
N ALA A 54 -1.93 -25.82 -6.92
CA ALA A 54 -1.69 -26.22 -8.31
C ALA A 54 -0.63 -25.31 -8.98
N GLN A 55 -0.72 -23.99 -8.78
CA GLN A 55 0.30 -23.04 -9.26
C GLN A 55 1.66 -23.32 -8.63
N ALA A 56 1.70 -23.61 -7.32
CA ALA A 56 2.92 -23.94 -6.60
C ALA A 56 3.55 -25.25 -7.07
N ARG A 57 2.76 -26.28 -7.39
CA ARG A 57 3.27 -27.54 -7.98
C ARG A 57 3.91 -27.28 -9.35
N ALA A 58 3.25 -26.52 -10.21
CA ALA A 58 3.82 -26.14 -11.51
C ALA A 58 5.13 -25.35 -11.39
N SER A 59 5.23 -24.46 -10.39
CA SER A 59 6.47 -23.76 -10.05
C SER A 59 7.56 -24.70 -9.55
N ALA A 60 7.23 -25.61 -8.62
CA ALA A 60 8.17 -26.59 -8.11
C ALA A 60 8.74 -27.48 -9.23
N ASP A 61 7.93 -27.83 -10.23
CA ASP A 61 8.37 -28.59 -11.41
C ASP A 61 9.39 -27.82 -12.25
N ARG A 62 9.16 -26.51 -12.45
CA ARG A 62 10.11 -25.61 -13.13
C ARG A 62 11.42 -25.50 -12.39
N TRP A 63 11.37 -25.29 -11.07
CA TRP A 63 12.57 -25.24 -10.22
C TRP A 63 13.36 -26.56 -10.26
N ARG A 64 12.70 -27.72 -10.22
CA ARG A 64 13.37 -29.03 -10.33
C ARG A 64 14.08 -29.24 -11.66
N ARG A 65 13.60 -28.64 -12.76
CA ARG A 65 14.25 -28.67 -14.08
C ARG A 65 15.31 -27.57 -14.28
N GLY A 66 15.47 -26.65 -13.32
CA GLY A 66 16.35 -25.49 -13.48
C GLY A 66 15.80 -24.42 -14.43
N GLU A 67 14.48 -24.36 -14.62
CA GLU A 67 13.79 -23.50 -15.59
C GLU A 67 12.74 -22.57 -14.92
N PRO A 68 13.10 -21.77 -13.89
CA PRO A 68 12.14 -20.87 -13.26
C PRO A 68 11.57 -19.84 -14.27
N CYS A 69 10.28 -19.56 -14.16
CA CYS A 69 9.50 -18.70 -15.05
C CYS A 69 9.86 -17.21 -14.93
N GLY A 70 10.43 -16.81 -13.80
CA GLY A 70 10.59 -15.40 -13.48
C GLY A 70 11.21 -15.13 -12.13
N ALA A 71 11.37 -13.84 -11.83
CA ALA A 71 12.03 -13.34 -10.62
C ALA A 71 11.26 -13.67 -9.32
N VAL A 72 9.97 -13.98 -9.43
CA VAL A 72 9.07 -14.32 -8.31
C VAL A 72 8.39 -15.68 -8.50
N ASP A 73 8.99 -16.57 -9.30
CA ASP A 73 8.39 -17.88 -9.58
C ASP A 73 8.22 -18.71 -8.30
N GLY A 74 6.96 -19.02 -7.96
CA GLY A 74 6.60 -19.79 -6.77
C GLY A 74 6.42 -18.96 -5.51
N VAL A 75 6.58 -17.64 -5.57
CA VAL A 75 6.38 -16.76 -4.41
C VAL A 75 4.88 -16.54 -4.17
N PRO A 76 4.37 -16.76 -2.95
CA PRO A 76 2.98 -16.47 -2.61
C PRO A 76 2.68 -14.96 -2.63
N VAL A 77 1.58 -14.57 -3.27
CA VAL A 77 1.15 -13.17 -3.40
C VAL A 77 -0.35 -13.03 -3.16
N THR A 78 -0.73 -11.92 -2.50
CA THR A 78 -2.12 -11.54 -2.30
C THR A 78 -2.48 -10.31 -3.16
N VAL A 79 -3.74 -10.23 -3.60
CA VAL A 79 -4.19 -9.16 -4.50
C VAL A 79 -5.37 -8.43 -3.86
N LYS A 80 -5.26 -7.12 -3.67
CA LYS A 80 -6.39 -6.31 -3.19
C LYS A 80 -7.61 -6.46 -4.09
N ASP A 81 -8.78 -6.59 -3.50
CA ASP A 81 -10.06 -6.77 -4.21
C ASP A 81 -10.58 -5.52 -4.96
N ILE A 82 -9.66 -4.70 -5.46
CA ILE A 82 -9.90 -3.63 -6.44
C ILE A 82 -9.30 -3.99 -7.81
N LEU A 83 -8.25 -4.79 -7.81
CA LEU A 83 -7.52 -5.18 -9.01
C LEU A 83 -8.17 -6.42 -9.63
N LEU A 84 -8.40 -6.36 -10.94
CA LEU A 84 -8.93 -7.49 -11.69
C LEU A 84 -7.96 -8.68 -11.60
N MET A 85 -8.51 -9.85 -11.31
CA MET A 85 -7.79 -11.10 -11.27
C MET A 85 -8.59 -12.15 -12.02
N ARG A 86 -8.07 -12.60 -13.16
CA ARG A 86 -8.68 -13.65 -13.97
C ARG A 86 -8.98 -14.89 -13.11
N GLY A 87 -10.16 -15.44 -13.28
CA GLY A 87 -10.67 -16.62 -12.58
C GLY A 87 -11.34 -16.33 -11.24
N ALA A 88 -11.38 -15.07 -10.79
CA ALA A 88 -11.99 -14.71 -9.51
C ALA A 88 -12.73 -13.37 -9.57
N PRO A 89 -13.84 -13.22 -8.83
CA PRO A 89 -14.55 -11.96 -8.77
C PRO A 89 -13.70 -10.83 -8.19
N THR A 90 -14.01 -9.61 -8.63
CA THR A 90 -13.45 -8.38 -8.07
C THR A 90 -14.60 -7.51 -7.57
N LEU A 91 -14.91 -7.64 -6.29
CA LEU A 91 -16.16 -7.13 -5.69
C LEU A 91 -15.99 -5.75 -5.06
N LYS A 92 -14.75 -5.29 -4.88
CA LYS A 92 -14.42 -3.94 -4.42
C LYS A 92 -15.07 -3.61 -3.09
N GLY A 93 -15.23 -4.61 -2.21
CA GLY A 93 -15.90 -4.45 -0.92
C GLY A 93 -17.39 -4.06 -1.02
N SER A 94 -18.00 -4.16 -2.21
CA SER A 94 -19.37 -3.71 -2.46
C SER A 94 -20.31 -4.87 -2.71
N ARG A 95 -21.54 -4.76 -2.19
CA ARG A 95 -22.65 -5.66 -2.55
C ARG A 95 -23.32 -5.29 -3.87
N THR A 96 -22.91 -4.19 -4.49
CA THR A 96 -23.49 -3.71 -5.76
C THR A 96 -22.86 -4.34 -6.99
N ILE A 97 -21.75 -5.07 -6.82
CA ILE A 97 -21.08 -5.82 -7.89
C ILE A 97 -21.52 -7.27 -7.84
N SER A 98 -21.94 -7.82 -8.99
CA SER A 98 -22.31 -9.22 -9.10
C SER A 98 -21.12 -10.14 -8.87
N GLU A 99 -21.29 -11.18 -8.07
CA GLU A 99 -20.28 -12.25 -7.94
C GLU A 99 -20.24 -13.14 -9.19
N THR A 100 -21.35 -13.21 -9.92
CA THR A 100 -21.47 -13.99 -11.16
C THR A 100 -21.04 -13.17 -12.37
N GLY A 101 -20.31 -13.81 -13.28
CA GLY A 101 -19.81 -13.18 -14.50
C GLY A 101 -18.51 -13.80 -14.99
N THR A 102 -18.08 -13.40 -16.20
CA THR A 102 -16.78 -13.78 -16.75
C THR A 102 -15.72 -12.86 -16.18
N TRP A 103 -14.93 -13.36 -15.24
CA TRP A 103 -13.74 -12.70 -14.72
C TRP A 103 -12.53 -13.21 -15.49
N ASP A 104 -12.40 -12.80 -16.75
CA ASP A 104 -11.45 -13.36 -17.72
C ASP A 104 -10.21 -12.47 -17.94
N GLU A 105 -10.09 -11.37 -17.22
CA GLU A 105 -9.01 -10.41 -17.38
C GLU A 105 -8.25 -10.17 -16.07
N ASP A 106 -6.93 -10.10 -16.17
CA ASP A 106 -6.05 -9.60 -15.11
C ASP A 106 -5.79 -8.11 -15.30
N ALA A 107 -5.74 -7.35 -14.20
CA ALA A 107 -5.13 -6.02 -14.20
C ALA A 107 -3.63 -6.14 -14.57
N PRO A 108 -3.00 -5.10 -15.15
CA PRO A 108 -1.61 -5.19 -15.60
C PRO A 108 -0.64 -5.74 -14.54
N SER A 109 -0.68 -5.19 -13.32
CA SER A 109 0.17 -5.66 -12.21
C SER A 109 -0.06 -7.15 -11.85
N VAL A 110 -1.29 -7.64 -12.00
CA VAL A 110 -1.65 -9.05 -11.74
C VAL A 110 -1.18 -9.93 -12.89
N ALA A 111 -1.32 -9.47 -14.14
CA ALA A 111 -0.81 -10.17 -15.32
C ALA A 111 0.71 -10.37 -15.25
N ARG A 112 1.46 -9.32 -14.89
CA ARG A 112 2.92 -9.39 -14.73
C ARG A 112 3.35 -10.40 -13.67
N LEU A 113 2.65 -10.47 -12.53
CA LEU A 113 2.89 -11.49 -11.51
C LEU A 113 2.63 -12.91 -12.03
N ARG A 114 1.54 -13.10 -12.79
CA ARG A 114 1.18 -14.40 -13.38
C ARG A 114 2.24 -14.86 -14.38
N GLU A 115 2.69 -13.96 -15.25
CA GLU A 115 3.75 -14.21 -16.23
C GLU A 115 5.08 -14.58 -15.59
N GLN A 116 5.36 -14.05 -14.39
CA GLN A 116 6.58 -14.36 -13.62
C GLN A 116 6.42 -15.60 -12.71
N GLY A 117 5.28 -16.31 -12.78
CA GLY A 117 5.05 -17.55 -12.06
C GLY A 117 4.70 -17.39 -10.57
N ALA A 118 4.27 -16.20 -10.14
CA ALA A 118 3.82 -15.99 -8.76
C ALA A 118 2.58 -16.85 -8.42
N VAL A 119 2.43 -17.21 -7.16
CA VAL A 119 1.32 -18.04 -6.65
C VAL A 119 0.29 -17.16 -5.97
N PHE A 120 -0.90 -17.02 -6.57
CA PHE A 120 -1.96 -16.17 -6.04
C PHE A 120 -2.69 -16.86 -4.90
N LEU A 121 -2.50 -16.39 -3.66
CA LEU A 121 -3.13 -16.93 -2.44
C LEU A 121 -4.60 -16.54 -2.27
N GLY A 122 -4.98 -15.38 -2.82
CA GLY A 122 -6.32 -14.86 -2.58
C GLY A 122 -6.49 -13.37 -2.85
N LYS A 123 -7.74 -12.93 -2.67
CA LYS A 123 -8.16 -11.54 -2.74
C LYS A 123 -8.29 -10.98 -1.33
N THR A 124 -7.66 -9.84 -1.05
CA THR A 124 -7.69 -9.20 0.27
C THR A 124 -8.80 -8.17 0.36
N THR A 125 -9.34 -7.98 1.57
CA THR A 125 -10.39 -7.02 1.86
C THR A 125 -9.98 -5.57 1.58
N THR A 126 -10.98 -4.75 1.34
CA THR A 126 -10.91 -3.30 1.07
C THR A 126 -12.21 -2.67 1.60
N PRO A 127 -12.22 -1.38 2.01
CA PRO A 127 -13.46 -0.62 2.08
C PRO A 127 -14.10 -0.53 0.69
N GLU A 128 -15.39 -0.24 0.68
CA GLU A 128 -16.19 -0.18 -0.56
C GLU A 128 -15.56 0.77 -1.60
N PHE A 129 -15.25 0.28 -2.79
CA PHE A 129 -14.52 1.00 -3.85
C PHE A 129 -13.20 1.67 -3.43
N GLY A 130 -12.65 1.35 -2.25
CA GLY A 130 -11.42 1.96 -1.74
C GLY A 130 -11.57 3.39 -1.21
N TRP A 131 -12.78 3.83 -0.87
CA TRP A 131 -13.11 5.26 -0.66
C TRP A 131 -12.55 5.90 0.62
N LYS A 132 -12.23 5.12 1.66
CA LYS A 132 -11.83 5.62 3.00
C LYS A 132 -10.51 5.05 3.52
N GLY A 133 -9.94 5.74 4.51
CA GLY A 133 -8.66 5.42 5.17
C GLY A 133 -8.71 4.27 6.19
N VAL A 134 -9.85 3.60 6.36
CA VAL A 134 -10.00 2.39 7.20
C VAL A 134 -10.56 1.24 6.38
N THR A 135 -10.38 0.00 6.81
CA THR A 135 -10.82 -1.19 6.05
C THR A 135 -12.03 -1.85 6.70
N ASP A 136 -13.19 -1.28 6.45
CA ASP A 136 -14.48 -1.91 6.67
C ASP A 136 -15.39 -1.69 5.47
N SER A 137 -16.23 -2.67 5.15
CA SER A 137 -17.13 -2.60 3.99
C SER A 137 -18.44 -3.35 4.23
N PRO A 138 -19.52 -2.98 3.51
CA PRO A 138 -20.78 -3.72 3.56
C PRO A 138 -20.63 -5.20 3.18
N LEU A 139 -19.70 -5.52 2.27
CA LEU A 139 -19.49 -6.89 1.80
C LEU A 139 -18.75 -7.75 2.83
N SER A 140 -17.62 -7.26 3.34
CA SER A 140 -16.67 -8.10 4.09
C SER A 140 -16.63 -7.79 5.59
N GLY A 141 -17.32 -6.76 6.07
CA GLY A 141 -17.22 -6.32 7.45
C GLY A 141 -15.88 -5.63 7.76
N VAL A 142 -15.46 -5.65 9.02
CA VAL A 142 -14.27 -4.92 9.51
C VAL A 142 -13.03 -5.79 9.43
N THR A 143 -11.96 -5.27 8.83
CA THR A 143 -10.61 -5.83 8.93
C THR A 143 -9.89 -5.20 10.11
N ARG A 144 -9.31 -6.04 10.98
CA ARG A 144 -8.74 -5.63 12.27
C ARG A 144 -7.21 -5.60 12.21
N ASN A 145 -6.63 -4.81 13.09
CA ASN A 145 -5.18 -4.64 13.16
C ASN A 145 -4.51 -5.93 13.68
N PRO A 146 -3.40 -6.38 13.06
CA PRO A 146 -2.69 -7.59 13.48
C PRO A 146 -1.99 -7.47 14.84
N HIS A 147 -1.75 -6.25 15.35
CA HIS A 147 -1.14 -6.02 16.67
C HIS A 147 -2.17 -5.93 17.81
N ASP A 148 -3.37 -5.45 17.49
CA ASP A 148 -4.51 -5.38 18.42
C ASP A 148 -5.84 -5.45 17.63
N PRO A 149 -6.59 -6.56 17.71
CA PRO A 149 -7.84 -6.72 16.96
C PRO A 149 -8.94 -5.70 17.33
N THR A 150 -8.82 -4.96 18.43
CA THR A 150 -9.75 -3.87 18.77
C THR A 150 -9.47 -2.59 17.96
N ARG A 151 -8.35 -2.53 17.24
CA ARG A 151 -7.90 -1.39 16.43
C ARG A 151 -8.09 -1.61 14.93
N THR A 152 -8.14 -0.51 14.20
CA THR A 152 -8.22 -0.50 12.73
C THR A 152 -6.89 -0.94 12.10
N ALA A 153 -6.96 -1.76 11.04
CA ALA A 153 -5.80 -2.05 10.19
C ALA A 153 -5.40 -0.85 9.30
N GLY A 154 -6.18 0.23 9.32
CA GLY A 154 -6.07 1.29 8.31
C GLY A 154 -6.57 0.83 6.96
N GLY A 155 -6.47 1.67 5.94
CA GLY A 155 -7.10 1.41 4.65
C GLY A 155 -6.69 2.38 3.54
N SER A 156 -7.10 2.11 2.31
CA SER A 156 -8.02 1.05 1.91
C SER A 156 -7.41 -0.34 1.69
N SER A 157 -6.08 -0.52 1.79
CA SER A 157 -5.43 -1.83 1.60
C SER A 157 -5.19 -2.59 2.91
N GLY A 158 -6.10 -2.50 3.88
CA GLY A 158 -5.91 -3.07 5.22
C GLY A 158 -5.79 -4.59 5.25
N GLY A 159 -6.56 -5.31 4.42
CA GLY A 159 -6.46 -6.77 4.33
C GLY A 159 -5.07 -7.23 3.87
N ALA A 160 -4.51 -6.56 2.86
CA ALA A 160 -3.15 -6.81 2.39
C ALA A 160 -2.11 -6.54 3.48
N ALA A 161 -2.25 -5.44 4.23
CA ALA A 161 -1.32 -5.11 5.30
C ALA A 161 -1.37 -6.11 6.46
N ALA A 162 -2.57 -6.50 6.89
CA ALA A 162 -2.76 -7.50 7.94
C ALA A 162 -2.21 -8.88 7.52
N ALA A 163 -2.46 -9.30 6.27
CA ALA A 163 -1.94 -10.55 5.72
C ALA A 163 -0.41 -10.60 5.73
N VAL A 164 0.25 -9.57 5.20
CA VAL A 164 1.73 -9.48 5.17
C VAL A 164 2.31 -9.44 6.59
N ALA A 165 1.72 -8.64 7.48
CA ALA A 165 2.18 -8.51 8.87
C ALA A 165 2.14 -9.84 9.63
N LEU A 166 1.14 -10.68 9.37
CA LEU A 166 0.96 -11.97 10.05
C LEU A 166 1.59 -13.17 9.32
N GLY A 167 2.29 -12.93 8.21
CA GLY A 167 2.98 -13.97 7.44
C GLY A 167 2.09 -14.77 6.48
N ALA A 168 0.88 -14.29 6.17
CA ALA A 168 -0.01 -14.88 5.17
C ALA A 168 0.39 -14.46 3.74
N GLY A 169 1.68 -14.63 3.42
CA GLY A 169 2.33 -14.23 2.16
C GLY A 169 3.29 -13.05 2.33
N PRO A 170 4.48 -13.09 1.69
CA PRO A 170 5.47 -12.00 1.78
C PRO A 170 5.13 -10.80 0.89
N LEU A 171 4.35 -11.01 -0.19
CA LEU A 171 4.03 -9.99 -1.18
C LEU A 171 2.52 -9.72 -1.24
N ALA A 172 2.16 -8.44 -1.33
CA ALA A 172 0.80 -8.03 -1.61
C ALA A 172 0.74 -6.85 -2.58
N LEU A 173 -0.29 -6.86 -3.43
CA LEU A 173 -0.66 -5.71 -4.25
C LEU A 173 -1.73 -4.89 -3.55
N GLY A 174 -1.42 -3.63 -3.28
CA GLY A 174 -2.37 -2.64 -2.81
C GLY A 174 -2.64 -1.54 -3.84
N THR A 175 -3.54 -0.62 -3.48
CA THR A 175 -3.75 0.61 -4.24
C THR A 175 -3.74 1.82 -3.31
N ASP A 176 -3.30 2.97 -3.82
CA ASP A 176 -3.08 4.20 -3.06
C ASP A 176 -3.60 5.42 -3.84
N GLY A 177 -4.75 5.93 -3.40
CA GLY A 177 -5.39 7.15 -3.94
C GLY A 177 -5.24 8.39 -3.04
N GLY A 178 -5.00 8.17 -1.75
CA GLY A 178 -4.79 9.22 -0.75
C GLY A 178 -3.96 8.76 0.44
N GLY A 179 -3.17 7.68 0.27
CA GLY A 179 -2.44 7.00 1.34
C GLY A 179 -2.73 5.51 1.46
N SER A 180 -3.57 4.93 0.61
CA SER A 180 -4.16 3.63 0.88
C SER A 180 -3.24 2.40 0.86
N VAL A 181 -1.96 2.52 0.50
CA VAL A 181 -0.95 1.49 0.89
C VAL A 181 -0.13 1.94 2.10
N ARG A 182 0.18 3.23 2.21
CA ARG A 182 1.01 3.81 3.28
C ARG A 182 0.32 3.85 4.65
N ILE A 183 -0.96 4.21 4.69
CA ILE A 183 -1.80 4.25 5.90
C ILE A 183 -1.83 2.87 6.57
N PRO A 184 -2.31 1.79 5.90
CA PRO A 184 -2.36 0.49 6.55
C PRO A 184 -0.96 -0.09 6.79
N ALA A 185 0.04 0.25 5.98
CA ALA A 185 1.43 -0.13 6.26
C ALA A 185 1.95 0.49 7.57
N ALA A 186 1.66 1.77 7.81
CA ALA A 186 2.02 2.45 9.06
C ALA A 186 1.32 1.83 10.27
N PHE A 187 0.02 1.49 10.17
CA PHE A 187 -0.73 0.90 11.28
C PHE A 187 -0.45 -0.60 11.51
N CYS A 188 -0.13 -1.37 10.48
CA CYS A 188 0.18 -2.80 10.61
C CYS A 188 1.68 -3.07 10.75
N GLY A 189 2.53 -2.04 10.65
CA GLY A 189 3.96 -2.15 10.85
C GLY A 189 4.69 -2.92 9.75
N ILE A 190 4.31 -2.69 8.49
CA ILE A 190 4.94 -3.29 7.31
C ILE A 190 5.51 -2.21 6.39
N PHE A 191 6.29 -2.60 5.39
CA PHE A 191 6.72 -1.69 4.34
C PHE A 191 5.64 -1.56 3.26
N ALA A 192 5.45 -0.35 2.73
CA ALA A 192 4.73 -0.17 1.47
C ALA A 192 5.24 1.03 0.69
N LEU A 193 5.22 0.92 -0.63
CA LEU A 193 5.57 2.00 -1.54
C LEU A 193 4.33 2.39 -2.37
N LYS A 194 3.99 3.67 -2.36
CA LYS A 194 3.22 4.30 -3.44
C LYS A 194 4.23 4.81 -4.48
N PRO A 195 4.36 4.15 -5.65
CA PRO A 195 5.33 4.59 -6.65
C PRO A 195 4.91 5.92 -7.30
N THR A 196 5.77 6.47 -8.15
CA THR A 196 5.44 7.58 -9.04
C THR A 196 4.20 7.23 -9.87
N TYR A 197 3.30 8.18 -10.10
CA TYR A 197 2.14 7.96 -10.99
C TYR A 197 2.59 7.47 -12.38
N GLY A 198 1.93 6.43 -12.90
CA GLY A 198 2.24 5.81 -14.19
C GLY A 198 3.46 4.89 -14.17
N ARG A 199 4.15 4.72 -13.03
CA ARG A 199 5.26 3.75 -12.89
C ARG A 199 4.77 2.31 -12.98
N VAL A 200 3.60 2.04 -12.42
CA VAL A 200 2.91 0.75 -12.51
C VAL A 200 1.65 0.97 -13.34
N PRO A 201 1.52 0.32 -14.50
CA PRO A 201 0.35 0.50 -15.35
C PRO A 201 -0.95 0.14 -14.62
N LEU A 202 -1.97 1.00 -14.78
CA LEU A 202 -3.26 0.85 -14.12
C LEU A 202 -4.39 0.67 -15.13
N TYR A 203 -4.94 -0.54 -15.16
CA TYR A 203 -6.15 -0.85 -15.89
C TYR A 203 -7.04 -1.83 -15.09
N PRO A 204 -8.37 -1.62 -15.07
CA PRO A 204 -9.10 -0.48 -15.61
C PRO A 204 -8.73 0.84 -14.93
N ALA A 205 -8.96 1.96 -15.62
CA ALA A 205 -8.70 3.27 -15.04
C ALA A 205 -9.49 3.46 -13.73
N SER A 206 -8.84 4.05 -12.74
CA SER A 206 -9.50 4.35 -11.45
C SER A 206 -10.55 5.44 -11.62
N ALA A 207 -11.69 5.28 -10.94
CA ALA A 207 -12.68 6.35 -10.85
C ALA A 207 -12.17 7.59 -10.09
N PHE A 208 -11.16 7.43 -9.22
CA PHE A 208 -10.44 8.53 -8.57
C PHE A 208 -9.35 9.15 -9.47
N GLY A 209 -9.35 8.79 -10.76
CA GLY A 209 -8.48 9.37 -11.78
C GLY A 209 -7.00 9.24 -11.44
N THR A 210 -6.26 10.31 -11.72
CA THR A 210 -4.79 10.36 -11.62
C THR A 210 -4.27 10.58 -10.19
N LEU A 211 -5.11 10.31 -9.18
CA LEU A 211 -4.71 10.17 -7.77
C LEU A 211 -4.30 8.73 -7.44
N ALA A 212 -4.81 7.74 -8.18
CA ALA A 212 -4.68 6.33 -7.87
C ALA A 212 -3.38 5.71 -8.40
N HIS A 213 -2.76 4.90 -7.57
CA HIS A 213 -1.53 4.16 -7.85
C HIS A 213 -1.72 2.70 -7.44
N VAL A 214 -1.06 1.77 -8.13
CA VAL A 214 -0.82 0.41 -7.61
C VAL A 214 0.53 0.41 -6.92
N GLY A 215 0.63 -0.21 -5.75
CA GLY A 215 1.86 -0.18 -4.95
C GLY A 215 2.17 -1.52 -4.29
N PRO A 216 3.46 -1.90 -4.19
CA PRO A 216 3.87 -3.07 -3.44
C PRO A 216 3.71 -2.87 -1.93
N MET A 217 3.28 -3.92 -1.24
CA MET A 217 3.19 -4.00 0.22
C MET A 217 3.90 -5.28 0.67
N THR A 218 4.90 -5.15 1.54
CA THR A 218 5.91 -6.18 1.83
C THR A 218 6.45 -6.04 3.26
N ARG A 219 7.29 -6.96 3.71
CA ARG A 219 7.96 -6.84 5.03
C ARG A 219 9.16 -5.89 5.02
N ASP A 220 9.82 -5.76 3.87
CA ASP A 220 10.99 -4.90 3.70
C ASP A 220 11.04 -4.21 2.34
N ALA A 221 12.01 -3.31 2.17
CA ALA A 221 12.23 -2.58 0.94
C ALA A 221 12.81 -3.44 -0.21
N ALA A 222 13.46 -4.57 0.09
CA ALA A 222 14.06 -5.44 -0.91
C ALA A 222 13.00 -6.20 -1.69
N ASP A 223 12.03 -6.79 -0.97
CA ASP A 223 10.86 -7.41 -1.57
C ASP A 223 10.01 -6.40 -2.35
N ALA A 224 9.91 -5.16 -1.87
CA ALA A 224 9.18 -4.12 -2.60
C ALA A 224 9.88 -3.69 -3.88
N ALA A 225 11.22 -3.61 -3.89
CA ALA A 225 11.99 -3.33 -5.09
C ALA A 225 11.83 -4.47 -6.11
N LEU A 226 11.91 -5.72 -5.67
CA LEU A 226 11.66 -6.91 -6.50
C LEU A 226 10.25 -6.87 -7.09
N LEU A 227 9.24 -6.61 -6.27
CA LEU A 227 7.85 -6.56 -6.70
C LEU A 227 7.59 -5.40 -7.67
N LEU A 228 8.18 -4.22 -7.43
CA LEU A 228 8.06 -3.06 -8.31
C LEU A 228 8.67 -3.35 -9.70
N ASP A 229 9.81 -4.03 -9.76
CA ASP A 229 10.45 -4.42 -11.02
C ASP A 229 9.59 -5.39 -11.83
N VAL A 230 8.84 -6.28 -11.15
CA VAL A 230 7.87 -7.17 -11.79
C VAL A 230 6.65 -6.41 -12.31
N ILE A 231 5.98 -5.63 -11.45
CA ILE A 231 4.68 -5.04 -11.80
C ILE A 231 4.79 -3.77 -12.65
N GLY A 232 5.97 -3.14 -12.68
CA GLY A 232 6.23 -1.92 -13.45
C GLY A 232 6.44 -2.13 -14.95
N ALA A 233 6.33 -3.37 -15.46
CA ALA A 233 6.50 -3.65 -16.87
C ALA A 233 5.34 -3.05 -17.72
N PRO A 234 5.62 -2.50 -18.92
CA PRO A 234 4.64 -1.74 -19.72
C PRO A 234 3.38 -2.53 -20.09
N ASP A 235 2.25 -1.84 -20.19
CA ASP A 235 0.98 -2.41 -20.65
C ASP A 235 0.20 -1.38 -21.47
N SER A 236 -0.21 -1.74 -22.69
CA SER A 236 -0.87 -0.83 -23.62
C SER A 236 -2.28 -0.41 -23.19
N ARG A 237 -2.88 -1.10 -22.21
CA ARG A 237 -4.21 -0.76 -21.69
C ARG A 237 -4.18 0.49 -20.80
N ASP A 238 -3.01 0.88 -20.29
CA ASP A 238 -2.79 2.15 -19.61
C ASP A 238 -2.05 3.13 -20.53
N TRP A 239 -2.81 3.97 -21.22
CA TRP A 239 -2.27 5.01 -22.09
C TRP A 239 -1.61 6.18 -21.33
N SER A 240 -1.68 6.18 -19.99
CA SER A 240 -1.02 7.16 -19.12
C SER A 240 0.28 6.65 -18.47
N ALA A 241 0.67 5.40 -18.79
CA ALA A 241 1.89 4.80 -18.27
C ALA A 241 3.14 5.62 -18.65
N LEU A 242 4.11 5.65 -17.74
CA LEU A 242 5.41 6.26 -18.02
C LEU A 242 6.21 5.43 -19.02
N GLY A 243 7.19 6.07 -19.65
CA GLY A 243 8.20 5.35 -20.41
C GLY A 243 8.94 4.31 -19.55
N PRO A 244 9.64 3.36 -20.18
CA PRO A 244 10.37 2.30 -19.47
C PRO A 244 11.30 2.86 -18.39
N ALA A 245 11.48 2.07 -17.33
CA ALA A 245 12.49 2.34 -16.32
C ALA A 245 13.88 2.53 -16.93
N ALA A 246 14.71 3.39 -16.34
CA ALA A 246 16.14 3.41 -16.65
C ALA A 246 16.84 2.08 -16.28
N GLY A 247 16.30 1.34 -15.30
CA GLY A 247 16.78 0.03 -14.89
C GLY A 247 15.94 -0.55 -13.75
N PRO A 248 16.26 -1.77 -13.31
CA PRO A 248 15.60 -2.39 -12.16
C PRO A 248 15.99 -1.70 -10.85
N CYS A 249 15.01 -1.49 -9.98
CA CYS A 249 15.18 -0.86 -8.68
C CYS A 249 16.06 -1.72 -7.77
N THR A 250 15.94 -3.05 -7.88
CA THR A 250 16.78 -4.02 -7.17
C THR A 250 18.28 -3.80 -7.37
N ALA A 251 18.71 -3.36 -8.56
CA ALA A 251 20.12 -3.10 -8.86
C ALA A 251 20.68 -1.85 -8.17
N THR A 252 19.80 -0.92 -7.74
CA THR A 252 20.22 0.35 -7.12
C THR A 252 20.12 0.33 -5.60
N LEU A 253 19.52 -0.71 -5.03
CA LEU A 253 19.06 -0.76 -3.64
C LEU A 253 20.20 -0.58 -2.61
N SER A 254 21.37 -1.15 -2.88
CA SER A 254 22.57 -1.08 -2.03
C SER A 254 23.29 0.27 -2.06
N GLY A 255 22.79 1.25 -2.84
CA GLY A 255 23.42 2.56 -2.98
C GLY A 255 23.41 3.45 -1.73
N GLY A 256 22.75 3.01 -0.64
CA GLY A 256 22.72 3.71 0.64
C GLY A 256 22.22 5.16 0.58
N VAL A 257 22.46 5.91 1.66
CA VAL A 257 22.00 7.31 1.83
C VAL A 257 23.12 8.34 2.00
N ARG A 258 24.39 7.91 1.94
CA ARG A 258 25.53 8.80 2.13
C ARG A 258 25.51 9.92 1.08
N GLY A 259 25.57 11.17 1.56
CA GLY A 259 25.60 12.36 0.73
C GLY A 259 24.23 12.83 0.23
N LEU A 260 23.14 12.10 0.48
CA LEU A 260 21.79 12.56 0.12
C LEU A 260 21.37 13.73 1.01
N ARG A 261 20.74 14.74 0.41
CA ARG A 261 20.12 15.87 1.11
C ARG A 261 18.72 15.48 1.53
N VAL A 262 18.52 15.33 2.83
CA VAL A 262 17.25 14.90 3.43
C VAL A 262 16.63 16.06 4.17
N ALA A 263 15.45 16.50 3.74
CA ALA A 263 14.62 17.38 4.54
C ALA A 263 13.79 16.55 5.52
N TYR A 264 13.81 16.90 6.81
CA TYR A 264 12.91 16.35 7.81
C TYR A 264 11.85 17.38 8.17
N SER A 265 10.59 17.06 7.88
CA SER A 265 9.43 17.88 8.22
C SER A 265 8.60 17.15 9.27
N PRO A 266 8.75 17.48 10.57
CA PRO A 266 8.09 16.76 11.66
C PRO A 266 6.57 16.97 11.69
N SER A 267 6.08 18.12 11.19
CA SER A 267 4.68 18.55 11.34
C SER A 267 4.10 19.28 10.11
N LEU A 268 4.82 19.29 8.97
CA LEU A 268 4.47 20.06 7.77
C LEU A 268 4.28 21.55 8.11
N GLY A 269 5.28 22.17 8.73
CA GLY A 269 5.25 23.59 9.08
C GLY A 269 4.29 23.92 10.22
N GLY A 270 4.10 23.00 11.16
CA GLY A 270 3.18 23.17 12.30
C GLY A 270 1.70 22.96 11.96
N GLN A 271 1.37 22.55 10.73
CA GLN A 271 0.00 22.30 10.28
C GLN A 271 -0.60 21.03 10.89
N VAL A 272 0.24 20.07 11.30
CA VAL A 272 -0.20 18.77 11.80
C VAL A 272 0.21 18.56 13.26
N ALA A 273 -0.79 18.31 14.11
CA ALA A 273 -0.56 17.84 15.47
C ALA A 273 -0.15 16.37 15.45
N VAL A 274 1.09 16.08 15.86
CA VAL A 274 1.66 14.72 15.88
C VAL A 274 1.76 14.22 17.31
N GLN A 275 1.32 12.99 17.56
CA GLN A 275 1.44 12.37 18.88
C GLN A 275 2.92 12.27 19.30
N PRO A 276 3.25 12.54 20.57
CA PRO A 276 4.64 12.53 21.04
C PRO A 276 5.39 11.22 20.78
N ALA A 277 4.71 10.07 20.93
CA ALA A 277 5.32 8.76 20.66
C ALA A 277 5.70 8.59 19.17
N VAL A 278 4.82 9.03 18.26
CA VAL A 278 5.09 9.05 16.82
C VAL A 278 6.27 9.96 16.50
N ALA A 279 6.24 11.20 17.00
CA ALA A 279 7.32 12.17 16.78
C ALA A 279 8.67 11.64 17.26
N ALA A 280 8.71 11.02 18.44
CA ALA A 280 9.92 10.44 19.01
C ALA A 280 10.47 9.27 18.18
N ALA A 281 9.61 8.35 17.73
CA ALA A 281 10.04 7.22 16.90
C ALA A 281 10.58 7.67 15.54
N VAL A 282 9.88 8.60 14.88
CA VAL A 282 10.32 9.16 13.59
C VAL A 282 11.65 9.91 13.74
N ARG A 283 11.81 10.72 14.80
CA ARG A 283 13.06 11.45 15.05
C ARG A 283 14.26 10.52 15.22
N ARG A 284 14.12 9.40 15.96
CA ARG A 284 15.19 8.40 16.08
C ARG A 284 15.60 7.80 14.74
N ALA A 285 14.64 7.50 13.87
CA ALA A 285 14.96 6.98 12.53
C ALA A 285 15.64 8.03 11.63
N VAL A 286 15.23 9.29 11.72
CA VAL A 286 15.90 10.42 11.04
C VAL A 286 17.35 10.58 11.52
N GLU A 287 17.59 10.45 12.83
CA GLU A 287 18.94 10.44 13.40
C GLU A 287 19.78 9.27 12.86
N ARG A 288 19.17 8.10 12.58
CA ARG A 288 19.88 6.99 11.94
C ARG A 288 20.24 7.30 10.49
N LEU A 289 19.35 7.94 9.72
CA LEU A 289 19.70 8.42 8.37
C LEU A 289 20.93 9.36 8.40
N ALA A 290 20.97 10.28 9.36
CA ALA A 290 22.13 11.16 9.57
C ALA A 290 23.39 10.34 9.92
N GLY A 291 23.28 9.37 10.83
CA GLY A 291 24.37 8.47 11.19
C GLY A 291 24.90 7.61 10.03
N LEU A 292 24.05 7.30 9.05
CA LEU A 292 24.41 6.60 7.81
C LEU A 292 25.04 7.54 6.75
N GLY A 293 25.16 8.84 7.06
CA GLY A 293 25.84 9.83 6.24
C GLY A 293 24.95 10.68 5.35
N ALA A 294 23.64 10.70 5.57
CA ALA A 294 22.74 11.66 4.93
C ALA A 294 22.88 13.06 5.54
N TYR A 295 22.78 14.10 4.73
CA TYR A 295 22.73 15.50 5.18
C TYR A 295 21.29 15.86 5.54
N VAL A 296 20.94 15.71 6.83
CA VAL A 296 19.59 15.99 7.33
C VAL A 296 19.45 17.45 7.72
N THR A 297 18.43 18.13 7.18
CA THR A 297 18.00 19.47 7.58
C THR A 297 16.56 19.41 8.05
N GLU A 298 16.26 19.91 9.26
CA GLU A 298 14.87 20.09 9.70
C GLU A 298 14.29 21.31 8.98
N THR A 299 13.38 21.06 8.04
CA THR A 299 12.76 22.09 7.19
C THR A 299 11.47 21.55 6.58
N ASP A 300 10.56 22.46 6.26
CA ASP A 300 9.24 22.12 5.74
C ASP A 300 9.14 22.49 4.25
N PRO A 301 8.49 21.64 3.44
CA PRO A 301 8.14 22.03 2.09
C PRO A 301 7.02 23.11 2.12
N ASP A 302 6.97 23.95 1.10
CA ASP A 302 5.84 24.86 0.86
C ASP A 302 4.61 24.06 0.38
N LEU A 303 3.98 23.38 1.34
CA LEU A 303 2.75 22.60 1.19
C LEU A 303 1.66 23.25 2.03
N THR A 304 0.79 24.03 1.40
CA THR A 304 -0.50 24.37 2.00
C THR A 304 -1.40 23.14 1.95
N ASP A 305 -2.13 22.86 3.03
CA ASP A 305 -3.10 21.75 3.06
C ASP A 305 -4.07 21.83 1.86
N PRO A 306 -4.02 20.85 0.93
CA PRO A 306 -4.86 20.85 -0.27
C PRO A 306 -6.19 20.09 -0.08
N VAL A 307 -6.63 19.83 1.16
CA VAL A 307 -7.75 18.93 1.47
C VAL A 307 -9.04 19.23 0.70
N ASP A 308 -9.42 20.50 0.51
CA ASP A 308 -10.66 20.86 -0.20
C ASP A 308 -10.59 20.50 -1.69
N ALA A 309 -9.45 20.76 -2.33
CA ALA A 309 -9.20 20.37 -3.70
C ALA A 309 -9.11 18.84 -3.82
N PHE A 310 -8.48 18.17 -2.85
CA PHE A 310 -8.46 16.71 -2.78
C PHE A 310 -9.87 16.13 -2.67
N HIS A 311 -10.72 16.65 -1.78
CA HIS A 311 -12.12 16.25 -1.63
C HIS A 311 -12.90 16.47 -2.92
N THR A 312 -12.65 17.55 -3.64
CA THR A 312 -13.30 17.80 -4.93
C THR A 312 -13.00 16.70 -5.95
N LEU A 313 -11.71 16.36 -6.12
CA LEU A 313 -11.27 15.30 -7.01
C LEU A 313 -11.78 13.92 -6.54
N TRP A 314 -11.69 13.65 -5.23
CA TRP A 314 -12.05 12.37 -4.63
C TRP A 314 -13.54 12.10 -4.68
N PHE A 315 -14.36 13.06 -4.26
CA PHE A 315 -15.82 12.91 -4.16
C PHE A 315 -16.46 12.85 -5.54
N SER A 316 -15.94 13.62 -6.51
CA SER A 316 -16.34 13.51 -7.92
C SER A 316 -16.06 12.10 -8.46
N GLY A 317 -14.92 11.50 -8.11
CA GLY A 317 -14.60 10.10 -8.45
C GLY A 317 -15.56 9.08 -7.83
N ALA A 318 -15.89 9.26 -6.54
CA ALA A 318 -16.89 8.43 -5.85
C ALA A 318 -18.29 8.55 -6.48
N ALA A 319 -18.72 9.76 -6.85
CA ALA A 319 -19.96 9.97 -7.57
C ALA A 319 -19.94 9.27 -8.95
N ARG A 320 -18.82 9.36 -9.68
CA ARG A 320 -18.66 8.72 -11.00
C ARG A 320 -18.73 7.19 -10.91
N VAL A 321 -18.05 6.55 -9.95
CA VAL A 321 -18.05 5.07 -9.85
C VAL A 321 -19.45 4.52 -9.54
N THR A 322 -20.26 5.27 -8.80
CA THR A 322 -21.60 4.86 -8.35
C THR A 322 -22.74 5.39 -9.22
N GLN A 323 -22.46 6.20 -10.25
CA GLN A 323 -23.50 6.92 -11.01
C GLN A 323 -24.54 5.99 -11.68
N HIS A 324 -24.13 4.78 -12.06
CA HIS A 324 -24.93 3.80 -12.79
C HIS A 324 -25.88 3.02 -11.88
N LEU A 325 -25.72 3.15 -10.55
CA LEU A 325 -26.54 2.47 -9.57
C LEU A 325 -27.93 3.09 -9.48
N GLY A 326 -28.95 2.23 -9.47
CA GLY A 326 -30.34 2.63 -9.21
C GLY A 326 -30.58 3.00 -7.73
N PRO A 327 -31.74 3.58 -7.38
CA PRO A 327 -32.05 4.03 -6.02
C PRO A 327 -31.82 2.98 -4.94
N HIS A 328 -32.35 1.75 -5.13
CA HIS A 328 -32.19 0.65 -4.18
C HIS A 328 -30.72 0.20 -4.00
N GLN A 329 -29.92 0.22 -5.06
CA GLN A 329 -28.49 -0.12 -4.96
C GLN A 329 -27.72 0.96 -4.20
N ARG A 330 -28.10 2.23 -4.35
CA ARG A 330 -27.49 3.34 -3.60
C ARG A 330 -27.79 3.28 -2.10
N GLU A 331 -28.90 2.70 -1.70
CA GLU A 331 -29.23 2.45 -0.29
C GLU A 331 -28.33 1.39 0.35
N ALA A 332 -27.80 0.47 -0.44
CA ALA A 332 -26.90 -0.60 0.00
C ALA A 332 -25.43 -0.17 0.12
N LEU A 333 -25.08 1.05 -0.32
CA LEU A 333 -23.74 1.61 -0.18
C LEU A 333 -23.42 1.90 1.29
N ASP A 334 -22.13 1.87 1.60
CA ASP A 334 -21.58 2.44 2.83
C ASP A 334 -22.15 3.86 3.04
N PRO A 335 -22.68 4.19 4.24
CA PRO A 335 -23.31 5.49 4.48
C PRO A 335 -22.41 6.70 4.20
N GLY A 336 -21.12 6.60 4.53
CA GLY A 336 -20.14 7.65 4.29
C GLY A 336 -19.82 7.77 2.80
N LEU A 337 -19.72 6.64 2.08
CA LEU A 337 -19.59 6.64 0.62
C LEU A 337 -20.79 7.34 -0.03
N ARG A 338 -22.01 6.96 0.38
CA ARG A 338 -23.25 7.55 -0.14
C ARG A 338 -23.27 9.07 0.07
N GLU A 339 -22.82 9.54 1.22
CA GLU A 339 -22.73 10.98 1.51
C GLU A 339 -21.76 11.69 0.55
N ILE A 340 -20.53 11.17 0.38
CA ILE A 340 -19.54 11.79 -0.51
C ILE A 340 -19.93 11.68 -1.99
N CYS A 341 -20.65 10.63 -2.40
CA CYS A 341 -21.23 10.54 -3.73
C CYS A 341 -22.26 11.66 -3.95
N GLY A 342 -23.08 11.96 -2.94
CA GLY A 342 -24.04 13.07 -2.99
C GLY A 342 -23.37 14.44 -3.08
N LEU A 343 -22.26 14.65 -2.37
CA LEU A 343 -21.43 15.85 -2.47
C LEU A 343 -20.77 15.96 -3.85
N GLY A 344 -20.12 14.88 -4.30
CA GLY A 344 -19.41 14.82 -5.58
C GLY A 344 -20.32 15.04 -6.78
N ALA A 345 -21.56 14.54 -6.75
CA ALA A 345 -22.53 14.74 -7.82
C ALA A 345 -22.96 16.21 -8.01
N ARG A 346 -22.68 17.09 -7.04
CA ARG A 346 -22.96 18.53 -7.13
C ARG A 346 -21.77 19.36 -7.62
N MET A 347 -20.59 18.76 -7.72
CA MET A 347 -19.38 19.45 -8.21
C MET A 347 -19.48 19.65 -9.71
N SER A 348 -19.29 20.88 -10.17
CA SER A 348 -19.25 21.19 -11.59
C SER A 348 -17.91 20.81 -12.21
N ALA A 349 -17.86 20.79 -13.55
CA ALA A 349 -16.60 20.63 -14.27
C ALA A 349 -15.59 21.76 -13.93
N LEU A 350 -16.07 22.96 -13.64
CA LEU A 350 -15.21 24.09 -13.25
C LEU A 350 -14.62 23.90 -11.85
N ASP A 351 -15.40 23.38 -10.89
CA ASP A 351 -14.88 23.05 -9.55
C ASP A 351 -13.78 21.99 -9.65
N TYR A 352 -14.01 20.96 -10.48
CA TYR A 352 -13.01 19.93 -10.74
C TYR A 352 -11.73 20.50 -11.37
N LEU A 353 -11.86 21.37 -12.39
CA LEU A 353 -10.71 22.01 -13.03
C LEU A 353 -9.95 22.94 -12.07
N ALA A 354 -10.65 23.69 -11.21
CA ALA A 354 -10.01 24.50 -10.18
C ALA A 354 -9.22 23.64 -9.17
N ALA A 355 -9.76 22.47 -8.80
CA ALA A 355 -9.02 21.52 -7.97
C ALA A 355 -7.81 20.90 -8.71
N VAL A 356 -7.89 20.74 -10.03
CA VAL A 356 -6.75 20.38 -10.88
C VAL A 356 -5.68 21.50 -10.85
N ASP A 357 -6.05 22.77 -10.92
CA ASP A 357 -5.10 23.87 -10.84
C ASP A 357 -4.33 23.87 -9.51
N VAL A 358 -5.03 23.60 -8.39
CA VAL A 358 -4.40 23.48 -7.06
C VAL A 358 -3.34 22.38 -7.05
N ARG A 359 -3.65 21.18 -7.56
CA ARG A 359 -2.63 20.09 -7.59
C ARG A 359 -1.48 20.38 -8.56
N MET A 360 -1.72 21.11 -9.65
CA MET A 360 -0.67 21.51 -10.59
C MET A 360 0.33 22.47 -9.93
N GLU A 361 -0.18 23.45 -9.18
CA GLU A 361 0.65 24.35 -8.38
C GLU A 361 1.41 23.60 -7.28
N LEU A 362 0.76 22.65 -6.59
CA LEU A 362 1.40 21.81 -5.59
C LEU A 362 2.56 20.99 -6.19
N GLY A 363 2.34 20.39 -7.36
CA GLY A 363 3.37 19.65 -8.10
C GLY A 363 4.55 20.53 -8.48
N ARG A 364 4.31 21.78 -8.91
CA ARG A 364 5.36 22.76 -9.22
C ARG A 364 6.18 23.14 -7.98
N ARG A 365 5.53 23.35 -6.83
CA ARG A 365 6.22 23.65 -5.56
C ARG A 365 7.10 22.49 -5.11
N MET A 366 6.57 21.26 -5.14
CA MET A 366 7.35 20.08 -4.75
C MET A 366 8.46 19.75 -5.74
N GLY A 367 8.28 20.03 -7.04
CA GLY A 367 9.37 19.95 -8.02
C GLY A 367 10.54 20.84 -7.61
N ARG A 368 10.28 22.13 -7.35
CA ARG A 368 11.31 23.09 -6.88
C ARG A 368 11.92 22.70 -5.54
N PHE A 369 11.14 22.16 -4.62
CA PHE A 369 11.64 21.64 -3.35
C PHE A 369 12.70 20.57 -3.58
N HIS A 370 12.46 19.65 -4.53
CA HIS A 370 13.39 18.58 -4.84
C HIS A 370 14.62 18.99 -5.66
N ASP A 371 14.69 20.23 -6.17
CA ASP A 371 15.96 20.78 -6.64
C ASP A 371 16.96 20.94 -5.46
N SER A 372 16.44 21.21 -4.26
CA SER A 372 17.23 21.44 -3.04
C SER A 372 17.41 20.20 -2.18
N TYR A 373 16.47 19.25 -2.22
CA TYR A 373 16.48 18.04 -1.39
C TYR A 373 16.21 16.78 -2.21
N ASP A 374 17.00 15.75 -1.99
CA ASP A 374 16.82 14.47 -2.66
C ASP A 374 15.63 13.71 -2.07
N LEU A 375 15.41 13.86 -0.75
CA LEU A 375 14.34 13.21 0.00
C LEU A 375 13.65 14.19 0.95
N LEU A 376 12.34 14.00 1.13
CA LEU A 376 11.55 14.53 2.23
C LEU A 376 11.17 13.38 3.16
N VAL A 377 11.39 13.56 4.46
CA VAL A 377 11.01 12.61 5.50
C VAL A 377 9.97 13.25 6.43
N THR A 378 8.88 12.54 6.68
CA THR A 378 7.79 12.95 7.59
C THR A 378 7.34 11.75 8.42
N PRO A 379 6.52 11.91 9.47
CA PRO A 379 5.65 10.83 9.92
C PRO A 379 4.79 10.32 8.75
N ALA A 380 4.50 9.01 8.70
CA ALA A 380 3.52 8.48 7.75
C ALA A 380 2.09 8.83 8.18
N LEU A 381 1.85 8.87 9.49
CA LEU A 381 0.60 9.27 10.14
C LEU A 381 0.93 10.05 11.42
N PRO A 382 0.05 10.99 11.86
CA PRO A 382 0.25 11.73 13.11
C PRO A 382 -0.07 10.91 14.37
N ILE A 383 -0.72 9.76 14.21
CA ILE A 383 -1.29 8.93 15.25
C ILE A 383 -0.95 7.45 15.00
N THR A 384 -1.06 6.61 16.02
CA THR A 384 -1.12 5.15 15.87
C THR A 384 -2.57 4.66 15.66
N ALA A 385 -2.73 3.34 15.50
CA ALA A 385 -4.02 2.74 15.16
C ALA A 385 -5.07 3.00 16.26
N PHE A 386 -6.26 3.46 15.86
CA PHE A 386 -7.38 3.77 16.74
C PHE A 386 -8.49 2.71 16.63
N GLU A 387 -9.65 2.92 17.28
CA GLU A 387 -10.73 1.94 17.37
C GLU A 387 -11.22 1.41 16.00
N ALA A 388 -11.33 0.09 15.88
CA ALA A 388 -11.86 -0.57 14.69
C ALA A 388 -13.34 -0.22 14.44
N GLY A 389 -13.75 -0.22 13.16
CA GLY A 389 -15.14 0.01 12.76
C GLY A 389 -15.60 1.47 12.81
N THR A 390 -14.67 2.42 12.88
CA THR A 390 -14.95 3.86 12.80
C THR A 390 -14.09 4.51 11.71
N GLU A 391 -14.61 5.54 11.03
CA GLU A 391 -13.87 6.25 9.98
C GLU A 391 -12.77 7.15 10.56
N VAL A 392 -13.01 7.68 11.75
CA VAL A 392 -12.17 8.66 12.45
C VAL A 392 -12.04 8.26 13.92
N PRO A 393 -10.93 8.63 14.60
CA PRO A 393 -10.77 8.36 16.02
C PRO A 393 -11.91 8.98 16.84
N LYS A 394 -12.45 8.23 17.80
CA LYS A 394 -13.56 8.71 18.63
C LYS A 394 -13.16 9.96 19.40
N GLY A 395 -14.03 10.97 19.41
CA GLY A 395 -13.78 12.23 20.13
C GLY A 395 -12.74 13.16 19.50
N SER A 396 -12.21 12.84 18.31
CA SER A 396 -11.21 13.68 17.62
C SER A 396 -11.77 15.00 17.06
N GLY A 397 -13.09 15.14 16.97
CA GLY A 397 -13.74 16.28 16.31
C GLY A 397 -13.61 16.27 14.78
N GLN A 398 -12.98 15.25 14.20
CA GLN A 398 -12.84 15.10 12.76
C GLN A 398 -14.09 14.48 12.15
N HIS A 399 -14.41 14.84 10.91
CA HIS A 399 -15.55 14.30 10.17
C HIS A 399 -15.17 13.21 9.16
N ARG A 400 -13.95 13.28 8.61
CA ARG A 400 -13.48 12.42 7.52
C ARG A 400 -12.07 11.91 7.76
N TRP A 401 -11.77 10.78 7.12
CA TRP A 401 -10.45 10.14 7.22
C TRP A 401 -9.27 11.03 6.80
N THR A 402 -9.51 12.04 5.94
CA THR A 402 -8.47 13.01 5.56
C THR A 402 -8.00 13.87 6.73
N GLY A 403 -8.80 14.02 7.79
CA GLY A 403 -8.44 14.80 8.97
C GLY A 403 -7.31 14.19 9.81
N TRP A 404 -7.20 12.86 9.85
CA TRP A 404 -6.13 12.16 10.57
C TRP A 404 -5.04 11.59 9.66
N THR A 405 -5.13 11.83 8.35
CA THR A 405 -4.13 11.40 7.34
C THR A 405 -3.48 12.54 6.54
N PRO A 406 -3.17 13.72 7.14
CA PRO A 406 -2.68 14.88 6.39
C PRO A 406 -1.33 14.65 5.70
N PHE A 407 -0.53 13.69 6.19
CA PHE A 407 0.76 13.36 5.59
C PHE A 407 0.67 12.58 4.28
N THR A 408 -0.49 12.06 3.86
CA THR A 408 -0.51 11.09 2.75
C THR A 408 -1.04 11.63 1.43
N TYR A 409 -2.25 12.19 1.41
CA TYR A 409 -2.92 12.61 0.17
C TYR A 409 -2.23 13.75 -0.61
N PRO A 410 -1.43 14.67 0.00
CA PRO A 410 -0.69 15.66 -0.79
C PRO A 410 0.22 15.00 -1.83
N PHE A 411 0.84 13.86 -1.49
CA PHE A 411 1.75 13.12 -2.38
C PHE A 411 1.03 12.29 -3.46
N ASN A 412 -0.28 12.07 -3.33
CA ASN A 412 -1.11 11.58 -4.43
C ASN A 412 -1.40 12.71 -5.43
N MET A 413 -1.67 13.92 -4.92
CA MET A 413 -1.91 15.10 -5.75
C MET A 413 -0.67 15.47 -6.57
N THR A 414 0.52 15.43 -5.95
CA THR A 414 1.80 15.70 -6.63
C THR A 414 2.37 14.51 -7.39
N GLN A 415 1.76 13.31 -7.27
CA GLN A 415 2.15 12.10 -7.98
C GLN A 415 3.58 11.59 -7.70
N GLN A 416 4.20 12.05 -6.61
CA GLN A 416 5.55 11.66 -6.19
C GLN A 416 5.59 10.26 -5.60
N PRO A 417 6.70 9.52 -5.72
CA PRO A 417 6.87 8.27 -5.00
C PRO A 417 6.97 8.55 -3.48
N ALA A 418 6.28 7.75 -2.68
CA ALA A 418 6.26 7.86 -1.23
C ALA A 418 6.15 6.48 -0.58
N ALA A 419 6.98 6.15 0.40
CA ALA A 419 6.92 4.88 1.13
C ALA A 419 6.63 5.09 2.61
N SER A 420 5.97 4.12 3.23
CA SER A 420 5.86 3.98 4.69
C SER A 420 6.84 2.90 5.16
N VAL A 421 7.64 3.22 6.17
CA VAL A 421 8.65 2.35 6.78
C VAL A 421 8.36 2.23 8.27
N PRO A 422 8.23 1.02 8.84
CA PRO A 422 8.00 0.84 10.27
C PRO A 422 9.28 1.18 11.06
N VAL A 423 9.20 2.09 12.03
CA VAL A 423 10.36 2.64 12.76
C VAL A 423 10.25 2.54 14.29
N GLY A 424 9.24 1.82 14.78
CA GLY A 424 9.03 1.59 16.20
C GLY A 424 7.57 1.38 16.55
N VAL A 425 7.29 1.40 17.84
CA VAL A 425 5.95 1.27 18.41
C VAL A 425 5.69 2.37 19.44
N ASP A 426 4.42 2.64 19.73
CA ASP A 426 4.02 3.47 20.87
C ASP A 426 4.02 2.67 22.20
N ALA A 427 3.49 3.27 23.26
CA ALA A 427 3.43 2.66 24.59
C ALA A 427 2.48 1.45 24.68
N ASP A 428 1.50 1.35 23.76
CA ASP A 428 0.55 0.24 23.67
C ASP A 428 1.06 -0.86 22.72
N GLY A 429 2.27 -0.70 22.17
CA GLY A 429 2.86 -1.64 21.23
C GLY A 429 2.34 -1.47 19.79
N LEU A 430 1.62 -0.39 19.49
CA LEU A 430 1.09 -0.14 18.16
C LEU A 430 2.16 0.45 17.24
N PRO A 431 2.25 -0.01 15.97
CA PRO A 431 3.29 0.44 15.04
C PRO A 431 3.28 1.94 14.72
N VAL A 432 4.48 2.48 14.51
CA VAL A 432 4.71 3.83 13.98
C VAL A 432 5.42 3.75 12.63
N GLY A 433 4.86 4.43 11.63
CA GLY A 433 5.45 4.58 10.30
C GLY A 433 6.17 5.92 10.11
N LEU A 434 7.36 5.88 9.54
CA LEU A 434 8.05 7.00 8.91
C LEU A 434 7.75 6.99 7.42
N GLN A 435 7.52 8.16 6.83
CA GLN A 435 7.32 8.32 5.40
C GLN A 435 8.54 8.94 4.72
N ILE A 436 8.94 8.36 3.60
CA ILE A 436 10.02 8.85 2.73
C ILE A 436 9.41 9.21 1.38
N VAL A 437 9.63 10.44 0.93
CA VAL A 437 9.14 10.97 -0.36
C VAL A 437 10.33 11.46 -1.18
N ALA A 438 10.34 11.18 -2.49
CA ALA A 438 11.35 11.70 -3.41
C ALA A 438 10.70 12.50 -4.55
N ALA A 439 11.52 13.09 -5.41
CA ALA A 439 11.05 13.68 -6.66
C ALA A 439 10.30 12.64 -7.51
N ARG A 440 9.39 13.10 -8.39
CA ARG A 440 8.79 12.22 -9.39
C ARG A 440 9.89 11.49 -10.17
N HIS A 441 9.67 10.21 -10.44
CA HIS A 441 10.60 9.31 -11.14
C HIS A 441 11.83 8.89 -10.33
N ARG A 442 11.90 9.23 -9.03
CA ARG A 442 12.98 8.82 -8.12
C ARG A 442 12.54 7.77 -7.09
N ASP A 443 11.72 6.82 -7.53
CA ASP A 443 11.32 5.64 -6.76
C ASP A 443 12.55 4.88 -6.20
N ASP A 444 13.66 4.90 -6.96
CA ASP A 444 14.96 4.35 -6.57
C ASP A 444 15.48 4.93 -5.24
N LEU A 445 15.38 6.25 -5.05
CA LEU A 445 15.87 6.91 -3.84
C LEU A 445 15.02 6.56 -2.62
N VAL A 446 13.71 6.45 -2.80
CA VAL A 446 12.80 6.04 -1.72
C VAL A 446 13.16 4.62 -1.25
N LEU A 447 13.33 3.70 -2.19
CA LEU A 447 13.68 2.30 -1.90
C LEU A 447 15.08 2.18 -1.26
N ARG A 448 16.07 2.91 -1.78
CA ARG A 448 17.44 2.94 -1.22
C ARG A 448 17.46 3.43 0.21
N ALA A 449 16.76 4.53 0.51
CA ALA A 449 16.72 5.08 1.86
C ALA A 449 15.98 4.16 2.84
N ALA A 450 14.88 3.57 2.41
CA ALA A 450 14.18 2.57 3.21
C ALA A 450 15.05 1.33 3.47
N HIS A 451 15.70 0.79 2.45
CA HIS A 451 16.58 -0.37 2.60
C HIS A 451 17.76 -0.09 3.53
N ALA A 452 18.37 1.09 3.44
CA ALA A 452 19.43 1.50 4.36
C ALA A 452 18.97 1.55 5.83
N LEU A 453 17.71 1.89 6.10
CA LEU A 453 17.14 1.82 7.45
C LEU A 453 16.96 0.37 7.92
N TYR A 454 16.54 -0.55 7.05
CA TYR A 454 16.42 -1.98 7.38
C TYR A 454 17.80 -2.59 7.68
N GLU A 455 18.80 -2.32 6.84
CA GLU A 455 20.19 -2.81 7.04
C GLU A 455 20.82 -2.26 8.33
N ALA A 456 20.40 -1.08 8.77
CA ALA A 456 20.87 -0.47 10.01
C ALA A 456 20.05 -0.87 11.25
N GLU A 457 19.12 -1.83 11.12
CA GLU A 457 18.18 -2.24 12.17
C GLU A 457 17.37 -1.07 12.75
N ALA A 458 17.20 -0.01 11.96
CA ALA A 458 16.44 1.19 12.28
C ALA A 458 15.02 1.16 11.71
N ALA A 459 14.73 0.16 10.87
CA ALA A 459 13.42 -0.18 10.38
C ALA A 459 13.09 -1.64 10.66
N GLY A 460 11.80 -1.90 10.74
CA GLY A 460 11.28 -3.19 11.18
C GLY A 460 10.83 -3.11 12.64
N ILE A 461 9.73 -3.82 12.91
CA ILE A 461 9.28 -4.09 14.26
C ILE A 461 9.08 -5.59 14.38
N ARG A 462 9.08 -6.10 15.61
CA ARG A 462 8.67 -7.48 15.83
C ARG A 462 7.23 -7.62 15.36
N LEU A 463 7.04 -8.37 14.27
CA LEU A 463 5.71 -8.70 13.80
C LEU A 463 5.02 -9.60 14.83
N PRO A 464 3.70 -9.45 15.00
CA PRO A 464 2.96 -10.25 15.96
C PRO A 464 3.05 -11.71 15.53
N ALA A 465 3.32 -12.59 16.50
CA ALA A 465 3.10 -14.01 16.25
C ALA A 465 1.62 -14.20 15.94
N ALA A 466 1.28 -15.09 15.00
CA ALA A 466 -0.11 -15.53 14.85
C ALA A 466 -0.49 -16.34 16.09
N ALA A 467 -0.82 -15.62 17.16
CA ALA A 467 -1.08 -16.13 18.48
C ALA A 467 -2.35 -15.46 19.01
N TYR A 468 -3.49 -15.75 18.38
CA TYR A 468 -4.79 -15.53 19.00
C TYR A 468 -5.66 -16.80 18.92
N ALA A 469 -5.07 -17.94 19.26
CA ALA A 469 -5.85 -19.08 19.74
C ALA A 469 -6.06 -18.93 21.25
N ARG A 470 -7.28 -18.62 21.67
CA ARG A 470 -7.81 -19.07 22.97
C ARG A 470 -9.00 -19.99 22.72
#